data_AF-A0A316VD96-F1
#
_entry.id   AF-A0A316VD96-F1
#
_cell.length_a   1.000
_cell.length_b   1.000
_cell.length_c   1.000
_cell.angle_alpha   90.00
_cell.angle_beta   90.00
_cell.angle_gamma   90.00
#
_symmetry.space_group_name_H-M   'P 1'
#
loop_
_entity.id
_entity.type
_entity.pdbx_description
1 polymer ?
#
loop_
_entity_poly.entity_id
_entity_poly.type
_entity_poly.pdbx_seq_one_letter_code
_entity_poly.pdbx_strand_id
1 'polypeptide(L)'
;MPILPPRNLPLSPPGKPVSSKNNNKNTTSTPPRKIVGIGSPSTPSSPSRARGNEAGSSSSPYVHSSLGTAAADLSTSSISSSTSGQLTREEETTFHRRLRTLLWDHRTARDNWDDIVSIQGAKSVASVARLAQRLDELVKANDDQKELPEGYDSLPEPLRITKAELQARRADELAKTLKSLKEEQSTLEAILPKINKALAKLQTLNEAAETLLIEATRTKGDLFAFEQEAWLTWPISRFVSIIQEYTVRYSIQTDHLQTIVDILFDQGCVTGRSASIQDDDQQKEKKEGVRGDDNEEDEEEEENEDTQESPASKKARKLRALIRQRIMEEWQALPHLRDEHNPDPMWFEDVCSAEVGRWDER
;
A
#
# COMPACT_ATOMS: atom_id res chain seq x y z
N MET A 1 -23.36 11.30 -38.87
CA MET A 1 -21.94 11.00 -39.16
C MET A 1 -21.10 12.17 -38.72
N PRO A 2 -20.32 12.07 -37.63
CA PRO A 2 -19.43 13.16 -37.22
C PRO A 2 -18.07 13.03 -37.93
N ILE A 3 -17.59 14.17 -38.42
CA ILE A 3 -16.34 14.37 -39.16
C ILE A 3 -15.18 14.38 -38.15
N LEU A 4 -14.21 13.48 -38.33
CA LEU A 4 -12.97 13.46 -37.56
C LEU A 4 -11.96 14.50 -38.10
N PRO A 5 -11.18 15.17 -37.23
CA PRO A 5 -10.09 16.03 -37.66
C PRO A 5 -8.83 15.24 -38.07
N PRO A 6 -7.97 15.79 -38.96
CA PRO A 6 -6.84 15.07 -39.52
C PRO A 6 -5.65 14.98 -38.54
N ARG A 7 -5.18 13.74 -38.32
CA ARG A 7 -3.88 13.44 -37.69
C ARG A 7 -2.76 13.67 -38.72
N ASN A 8 -1.89 14.64 -38.47
CA ASN A 8 -0.58 14.73 -39.09
C ASN A 8 0.47 15.03 -38.01
N LEU A 9 1.23 14.00 -37.61
CA LEU A 9 2.52 14.16 -36.94
C LEU A 9 3.55 13.31 -37.70
N PRO A 10 4.76 13.84 -37.96
CA PRO A 10 5.80 13.13 -38.70
C PRO A 10 6.42 12.02 -37.86
N LEU A 11 6.52 10.83 -38.46
CA LEU A 11 7.29 9.70 -37.96
C LEU A 11 8.79 9.99 -38.06
N SER A 12 9.47 10.07 -36.91
CA SER A 12 10.93 9.93 -36.85
C SER A 12 11.33 8.45 -36.93
N PRO A 13 12.40 8.10 -37.66
CA PRO A 13 12.83 6.70 -37.83
C PRO A 13 13.52 6.14 -36.57
N PRO A 14 13.43 4.82 -36.33
CA PRO A 14 14.04 4.17 -35.18
C PRO A 14 15.57 4.15 -35.28
N GLY A 15 16.23 4.71 -34.26
CA GLY A 15 17.66 4.64 -34.06
C GLY A 15 18.13 3.21 -33.77
N LYS A 16 19.30 2.87 -34.33
CA LYS A 16 19.97 1.57 -34.24
C LYS A 16 20.40 1.26 -32.79
N PRO A 17 20.39 -0.01 -32.36
CA PRO A 17 20.91 -0.40 -31.05
C PRO A 17 22.45 -0.31 -31.02
N VAL A 18 22.98 0.45 -30.07
CA VAL A 18 24.40 0.49 -29.73
C VAL A 18 24.75 -0.78 -28.97
N SER A 19 25.60 -1.60 -29.59
CA SER A 19 26.24 -2.77 -28.99
C SER A 19 27.27 -2.30 -27.96
N SER A 20 26.94 -2.43 -26.67
CA SER A 20 27.93 -2.32 -25.59
C SER A 20 28.26 -3.71 -25.07
N LYS A 21 29.37 -4.25 -25.60
CA LYS A 21 30.16 -5.27 -24.92
C LYS A 21 30.62 -4.70 -23.59
N ASN A 22 30.27 -5.33 -22.47
CA ASN A 22 31.16 -5.30 -21.33
C ASN A 22 31.20 -6.65 -20.62
N ASN A 23 32.41 -7.20 -20.63
CA ASN A 23 32.85 -8.32 -19.83
C ASN A 23 32.65 -8.00 -18.35
N ASN A 24 32.03 -8.90 -17.59
CA ASN A 24 32.62 -9.20 -16.30
C ASN A 24 32.48 -10.67 -15.93
N LYS A 25 33.66 -11.26 -15.74
CA LYS A 25 33.95 -12.66 -15.47
C LYS A 25 34.14 -12.73 -13.96
N ASN A 26 33.20 -13.31 -13.22
CA ASN A 26 33.45 -13.70 -11.83
C ASN A 26 32.99 -15.14 -11.63
N THR A 27 33.99 -16.01 -11.72
CA THR A 27 33.97 -17.43 -11.41
C THR A 27 34.14 -17.61 -9.90
N THR A 28 33.13 -18.11 -9.21
CA THR A 28 33.30 -18.68 -7.86
C THR A 28 33.23 -20.19 -7.98
N SER A 29 34.38 -20.81 -7.78
CA SER A 29 34.64 -22.24 -7.81
C SER A 29 34.06 -22.95 -6.58
N THR A 30 33.21 -23.95 -6.80
CA THR A 30 32.83 -24.96 -5.82
C THR A 30 33.82 -26.13 -5.89
N PRO A 31 34.49 -26.54 -4.80
CA PRO A 31 35.32 -27.74 -4.84
C PRO A 31 34.49 -29.01 -4.61
N PRO A 32 34.86 -30.15 -5.22
CA PRO A 32 34.24 -31.44 -4.95
C PRO A 32 34.92 -32.10 -3.74
N ARG A 33 34.14 -32.55 -2.74
CA ARG A 33 34.67 -33.45 -1.70
C ARG A 33 34.13 -34.87 -1.90
N LYS A 34 35.09 -35.78 -2.07
CA LYS A 34 34.96 -37.22 -2.15
C LYS A 34 34.46 -37.81 -0.82
N ILE A 35 33.63 -38.82 -1.00
CA ILE A 35 33.14 -39.83 -0.08
C ILE A 35 34.30 -40.71 0.40
N VAL A 36 34.49 -40.86 1.71
CA VAL A 36 34.97 -42.08 2.40
C VAL A 36 34.29 -42.12 3.77
N GLY A 37 33.61 -43.22 4.07
CA GLY A 37 32.85 -43.42 5.30
C GLY A 37 33.66 -43.95 6.48
N ILE A 38 32.93 -44.11 7.59
CA ILE A 38 33.05 -45.06 8.73
C ILE A 38 32.72 -44.30 10.03
N GLY A 39 31.66 -44.74 10.73
CA GLY A 39 31.46 -44.46 12.16
C GLY A 39 30.06 -43.99 12.58
N SER A 40 29.19 -44.94 12.94
CA SER A 40 28.08 -44.76 13.91
C SER A 40 28.65 -44.30 15.27
N PRO A 41 27.93 -43.61 16.19
CA PRO A 41 26.72 -44.14 16.83
C PRO A 41 25.66 -43.13 17.34
N SER A 42 24.55 -43.70 17.82
CA SER A 42 23.64 -43.20 18.88
C SER A 42 22.57 -42.14 18.53
N THR A 43 21.34 -42.65 18.45
CA THR A 43 20.04 -41.96 18.45
C THR A 43 19.70 -41.32 19.81
N PRO A 44 18.93 -40.21 19.81
CA PRO A 44 17.96 -39.93 20.87
C PRO A 44 16.52 -39.85 20.33
N SER A 45 15.76 -40.86 20.73
CA SER A 45 14.41 -40.81 21.32
C SER A 45 13.39 -39.78 20.83
N SER A 46 12.43 -40.28 20.03
CA SER A 46 11.08 -39.72 19.89
C SER A 46 10.25 -39.94 21.17
N PRO A 47 9.37 -39.00 21.56
CA PRO A 47 8.28 -39.30 22.46
C PRO A 47 7.04 -39.76 21.68
N SER A 48 6.51 -40.91 22.08
CA SER A 48 5.20 -41.43 21.70
C SER A 48 4.54 -42.03 22.94
N ARG A 49 3.19 -41.99 22.93
CA ARG A 49 2.21 -42.54 23.90
C ARG A 49 1.79 -41.58 25.02
N ALA A 50 0.53 -41.58 25.50
CA ALA A 50 -0.58 -42.52 25.37
C ALA A 50 -1.93 -41.79 25.60
N ARG A 51 -3.00 -42.15 24.88
CA ARG A 51 -4.19 -42.91 25.34
C ARG A 51 -5.05 -42.27 26.43
N GLY A 52 -6.34 -42.13 26.12
CA GLY A 52 -7.42 -42.26 27.09
C GLY A 52 -8.78 -41.77 26.57
N ASN A 53 -9.78 -42.66 26.64
CA ASN A 53 -11.23 -42.46 26.66
C ASN A 53 -11.97 -42.57 25.31
N GLU A 54 -12.55 -43.74 25.00
CA GLU A 54 -13.86 -44.27 25.45
C GLU A 54 -14.97 -43.79 24.51
N ALA A 55 -15.44 -44.63 23.58
CA ALA A 55 -16.49 -45.64 23.74
C ALA A 55 -17.91 -45.04 23.79
N GLY A 56 -18.66 -45.26 22.71
CA GLY A 56 -20.07 -44.91 22.50
C GLY A 56 -20.34 -44.78 21.00
N SER A 57 -20.50 -45.86 20.23
CA SER A 57 -21.72 -46.69 20.15
C SER A 57 -23.00 -45.87 19.98
N SER A 58 -23.38 -45.58 18.74
CA SER A 58 -24.79 -45.50 18.33
C SER A 58 -24.88 -45.62 16.80
N SER A 59 -25.23 -46.83 16.39
CA SER A 59 -25.77 -47.19 15.09
C SER A 59 -27.14 -46.54 14.85
N SER A 60 -27.40 -46.02 13.66
CA SER A 60 -28.76 -46.04 13.09
C SER A 60 -28.72 -46.01 11.57
N PRO A 61 -29.09 -47.11 10.89
CA PRO A 61 -29.39 -47.15 9.47
C PRO A 61 -30.91 -47.04 9.28
N TYR A 62 -31.40 -46.01 8.61
CA TYR A 62 -32.76 -46.06 8.05
C TYR A 62 -32.78 -45.54 6.62
N VAL A 63 -32.84 -46.53 5.74
CA VAL A 63 -33.27 -46.45 4.36
C VAL A 63 -34.80 -46.39 4.40
N HIS A 64 -35.40 -45.33 3.87
CA HIS A 64 -36.79 -45.37 3.43
C HIS A 64 -36.86 -44.96 1.97
N SER A 65 -36.84 -46.00 1.13
CA SER A 65 -37.36 -45.96 -0.23
C SER A 65 -38.88 -45.89 -0.14
N SER A 66 -39.47 -44.79 -0.60
CA SER A 66 -40.89 -44.73 -0.93
C SER A 66 -41.04 -44.57 -2.44
N LEU A 67 -41.45 -45.66 -3.08
CA LEU A 67 -42.16 -45.62 -4.35
C LEU A 67 -43.50 -44.92 -4.11
N GLY A 68 -43.75 -43.84 -4.85
CA GLY A 68 -44.98 -43.08 -4.84
C GLY A 68 -45.47 -42.84 -6.27
N THR A 69 -46.62 -43.42 -6.53
CA THR A 69 -47.35 -43.60 -7.79
C THR A 69 -47.64 -42.32 -8.57
N ALA A 70 -47.66 -42.47 -9.89
CA ALA A 70 -48.10 -41.48 -10.86
C ALA A 70 -49.54 -41.01 -10.62
N ALA A 71 -49.75 -39.69 -10.60
CA ALA A 71 -51.01 -39.06 -10.93
C ALA A 71 -50.69 -37.89 -11.87
N ALA A 72 -51.17 -38.00 -13.10
CA ALA A 72 -51.15 -36.94 -14.09
C ALA A 72 -52.13 -35.86 -13.63
N ASP A 73 -51.60 -34.69 -13.29
CA ASP A 73 -52.41 -33.49 -13.11
C ASP A 73 -51.91 -32.41 -14.07
N LEU A 74 -52.76 -32.08 -15.05
CA LEU A 74 -52.55 -30.99 -15.99
C LEU A 74 -52.74 -29.67 -15.24
N SER A 75 -51.70 -29.24 -14.55
CA SER A 75 -51.65 -27.91 -13.93
C SER A 75 -51.18 -26.90 -14.96
N THR A 76 -52.18 -26.21 -15.50
CA THR A 76 -52.16 -24.84 -16.03
C THR A 76 -50.90 -24.08 -15.64
N SER A 77 -50.04 -23.84 -16.64
CA SER A 77 -48.84 -23.01 -16.59
C SER A 77 -49.22 -21.59 -16.16
N SER A 78 -49.22 -21.40 -14.84
CA SER A 78 -49.30 -20.12 -14.19
C SER A 78 -47.99 -19.43 -14.48
N ILE A 79 -48.00 -18.55 -15.48
CA ILE A 79 -46.93 -17.58 -15.73
C ILE A 79 -46.97 -16.63 -14.54
N SER A 80 -46.41 -17.07 -13.41
CA SER A 80 -46.07 -16.19 -12.30
C SER A 80 -44.95 -15.32 -12.83
N SER A 81 -45.35 -14.14 -13.30
CA SER A 81 -44.47 -13.03 -13.62
C SER A 81 -43.55 -12.79 -12.41
N SER A 82 -42.32 -13.31 -12.50
CA SER A 82 -41.19 -12.96 -11.64
C SER A 82 -40.84 -11.50 -11.93
N THR A 83 -41.65 -10.58 -11.40
CA THR A 83 -41.56 -9.14 -11.60
C THR A 83 -40.32 -8.50 -11.00
N SER A 84 -39.45 -9.28 -10.34
CA SER A 84 -38.21 -8.76 -9.78
C SER A 84 -37.02 -8.76 -10.75
N GLY A 85 -37.12 -9.39 -11.94
CA GLY A 85 -35.98 -9.43 -12.87
C GLY A 85 -34.72 -9.96 -12.19
N GLN A 86 -34.86 -11.02 -11.37
CA GLN A 86 -33.75 -11.66 -10.67
C GLN A 86 -33.71 -13.12 -11.09
N LEU A 87 -32.53 -13.58 -11.51
CA LEU A 87 -32.26 -14.99 -11.79
C LEU A 87 -32.56 -15.81 -10.53
N THR A 88 -33.39 -16.84 -10.65
CA THR A 88 -33.64 -17.72 -9.50
C THR A 88 -32.36 -18.50 -9.16
N ARG A 89 -32.26 -19.00 -7.93
CA ARG A 89 -31.12 -19.83 -7.50
C ARG A 89 -30.92 -21.05 -8.40
N GLU A 90 -31.99 -21.58 -9.01
CA GLU A 90 -31.90 -22.72 -9.92
C GLU A 90 -31.28 -22.35 -11.28
N GLU A 91 -31.45 -21.11 -11.72
CA GLU A 91 -30.89 -20.61 -12.98
C GLU A 91 -29.39 -20.26 -12.85
N GLU A 92 -28.87 -20.24 -11.62
CA GLU A 92 -27.50 -19.88 -11.35
C GLU A 92 -26.50 -21.02 -11.66
N THR A 93 -25.67 -20.77 -12.69
CA THR A 93 -24.59 -21.67 -13.06
C THR A 93 -23.51 -21.76 -11.96
N THR A 94 -22.64 -22.77 -12.06
CA THR A 94 -21.47 -22.88 -11.20
C THR A 94 -20.47 -21.72 -11.41
N PHE A 95 -20.42 -21.14 -12.60
CA PHE A 95 -19.55 -20.00 -12.92
C PHE A 95 -19.99 -18.74 -12.19
N HIS A 96 -21.31 -18.45 -12.18
CA HIS A 96 -21.87 -17.33 -11.42
C HIS A 96 -21.53 -17.46 -9.94
N ARG A 97 -21.78 -18.64 -9.33
CA ARG A 97 -21.48 -18.86 -7.90
C ARG A 97 -20.01 -18.62 -7.55
N ARG A 98 -19.09 -19.12 -8.38
CA ARG A 98 -17.64 -18.88 -8.20
C ARG A 98 -17.29 -17.40 -8.36
N LEU A 99 -17.84 -16.73 -9.37
CA LEU A 99 -17.62 -15.30 -9.59
C LEU A 99 -18.08 -14.48 -8.37
N ARG A 100 -19.24 -14.84 -7.79
CA ARG A 100 -19.75 -14.19 -6.58
C ARG A 100 -18.76 -14.27 -5.42
N THR A 101 -18.25 -15.48 -5.16
CA THR A 101 -17.24 -15.69 -4.11
C THR A 101 -16.00 -14.85 -4.37
N LEU A 102 -15.51 -14.81 -5.62
CA LEU A 102 -14.35 -14.00 -5.98
C LEU A 102 -14.59 -12.50 -5.79
N LEU A 103 -15.76 -11.99 -6.16
CA LEU A 103 -16.12 -10.57 -5.96
C LEU A 103 -16.14 -10.21 -4.48
N TRP A 104 -16.75 -11.05 -3.64
CA TRP A 104 -16.80 -10.86 -2.20
C TRP A 104 -15.41 -10.91 -1.55
N ASP A 105 -14.61 -11.91 -1.90
CA ASP A 105 -13.26 -12.08 -1.39
C ASP A 105 -12.34 -10.92 -1.82
N HIS A 106 -12.54 -10.40 -3.03
CA HIS A 106 -11.78 -9.26 -3.57
C HIS A 106 -12.13 -7.97 -2.82
N ARG A 107 -13.43 -7.70 -2.60
CA ARG A 107 -13.87 -6.60 -1.73
C ARG A 107 -13.28 -6.70 -0.34
N THR A 108 -13.44 -7.85 0.32
CA THR A 108 -12.89 -8.06 1.68
C THR A 108 -11.37 -7.86 1.71
N ALA A 109 -10.65 -8.26 0.66
CA ALA A 109 -9.22 -8.04 0.55
C ALA A 109 -8.86 -6.56 0.37
N ARG A 110 -9.67 -5.80 -0.38
CA ARG A 110 -9.54 -4.33 -0.54
C ARG A 110 -9.78 -3.61 0.79
N ASP A 111 -10.87 -3.91 1.48
CA ASP A 111 -11.19 -3.33 2.79
C ASP A 111 -10.04 -3.57 3.79
N ASN A 112 -9.50 -4.79 3.83
CA ASN A 112 -8.35 -5.09 4.66
C ASN A 112 -7.08 -4.32 4.25
N TRP A 113 -6.84 -4.09 2.95
CA TRP A 113 -5.74 -3.24 2.49
C TRP A 113 -5.96 -1.79 2.96
N ASP A 114 -7.18 -1.27 2.79
CA ASP A 114 -7.57 0.10 3.15
C ASP A 114 -7.43 0.35 4.65
N ASP A 115 -7.84 -0.61 5.49
CA ASP A 115 -7.68 -0.56 6.94
C ASP A 115 -6.19 -0.50 7.36
N ILE A 116 -5.34 -1.31 6.73
CA ILE A 116 -3.90 -1.30 7.03
C ILE A 116 -3.30 0.07 6.68
N VAL A 117 -3.61 0.61 5.50
CA VAL A 117 -3.03 1.88 5.03
C VAL A 117 -3.58 3.08 5.79
N SER A 118 -4.90 3.16 5.95
CA SER A 118 -5.59 4.32 6.51
C SER A 118 -5.48 4.40 8.03
N ILE A 119 -5.46 3.25 8.73
CA ILE A 119 -5.44 3.23 10.20
C ILE A 119 -4.01 3.02 10.70
N GLN A 120 -3.36 1.92 10.31
CA GLN A 120 -2.04 1.57 10.85
C GLN A 120 -0.94 2.43 10.21
N GLY A 121 -0.94 2.51 8.87
CA GLY A 121 0.03 3.26 8.08
C GLY A 121 0.02 4.74 8.43
N ALA A 122 -1.15 5.40 8.33
CA ALA A 122 -1.27 6.83 8.58
C ALA A 122 -0.84 7.21 10.01
N LYS A 123 -1.23 6.41 11.02
CA LYS A 123 -0.82 6.61 12.40
C LYS A 123 0.70 6.53 12.56
N SER A 124 1.33 5.53 11.95
CA SER A 124 2.78 5.32 12.05
C SER A 124 3.56 6.43 11.33
N VAL A 125 3.14 6.84 10.13
CA VAL A 125 3.73 7.96 9.39
C VAL A 125 3.64 9.27 10.18
N ALA A 126 2.47 9.57 10.75
CA ALA A 126 2.29 10.76 11.60
C ALA A 126 3.19 10.72 12.86
N SER A 127 3.35 9.53 13.47
CA SER A 127 4.24 9.34 14.63
C SER A 127 5.70 9.62 14.27
N VAL A 128 6.18 9.05 13.16
CA VAL A 128 7.54 9.28 12.62
C VAL A 128 7.76 10.76 12.31
N ALA A 129 6.81 11.40 11.61
CA ALA A 129 6.91 12.81 11.24
C ALA A 129 7.00 13.72 12.48
N ARG A 130 6.16 13.47 13.50
CA ARG A 130 6.14 14.23 14.75
C ARG A 130 7.44 14.05 15.54
N LEU A 131 7.96 12.83 15.64
CA LEU A 131 9.22 12.56 16.35
C LEU A 131 10.42 13.18 15.62
N ALA A 132 10.43 13.14 14.29
CA ALA A 132 11.45 13.81 13.48
C ALA A 132 11.40 15.34 13.65
N GLN A 133 10.21 15.94 13.68
CA GLN A 133 10.05 17.35 14.01
C GLN A 133 10.54 17.68 15.42
N ARG A 134 10.18 16.87 16.42
CA ARG A 134 10.65 17.05 17.80
C ARG A 134 12.18 17.00 17.88
N LEU A 135 12.80 16.10 17.13
CA LEU A 135 14.25 16.01 17.05
C LEU A 135 14.87 17.26 16.43
N ASP A 136 14.28 17.80 15.36
CA ASP A 136 14.70 19.07 14.74
C ASP A 136 14.63 20.25 15.73
N GLU A 137 13.59 20.30 16.57
CA GLU A 137 13.42 21.31 17.63
C GLU A 137 14.47 21.18 18.73
N LEU A 138 14.76 19.96 19.17
CA LEU A 138 15.78 19.71 20.20
C LEU A 138 17.19 20.03 19.72
N VAL A 139 17.50 19.74 18.46
CA VAL A 139 18.77 20.14 17.85
C VAL A 139 18.88 21.66 17.80
N LYS A 140 17.81 22.35 17.36
CA LYS A 140 17.76 23.83 17.36
C LYS A 140 18.03 24.41 18.75
N ALA A 141 17.29 23.94 19.76
CA ALA A 141 17.43 24.42 21.14
C ALA A 141 18.85 24.17 21.70
N ASN A 142 19.53 23.13 21.23
CA ASN A 142 20.91 22.86 21.62
C ASN A 142 21.91 23.81 20.95
N ASP A 143 21.66 24.23 19.70
CA ASP A 143 22.47 25.21 18.99
C ASP A 143 22.29 26.63 19.56
N ASP A 144 21.05 27.03 19.84
CA ASP A 144 20.70 28.36 20.38
C ASP A 144 21.30 28.59 21.79
N GLN A 145 21.41 27.55 22.62
CA GLN A 145 21.91 27.65 24.00
C GLN A 145 23.41 27.39 24.15
N LYS A 146 24.20 27.61 23.08
CA LYS A 146 25.66 27.57 23.13
C LYS A 146 26.22 28.67 24.05
N GLU A 147 25.52 29.79 24.13
CA GLU A 147 25.81 30.92 25.00
C GLU A 147 24.99 30.80 26.30
N LEU A 148 25.67 30.78 27.45
CA LEU A 148 25.00 30.85 28.74
C LEU A 148 24.42 32.25 28.91
N PRO A 149 23.22 32.41 29.47
CA PRO A 149 22.70 33.73 29.80
C PRO A 149 23.72 34.51 30.64
N GLU A 150 24.05 35.74 30.24
CA GLU A 150 24.89 36.63 31.04
C GLU A 150 24.31 36.74 32.46
N GLY A 151 25.12 36.47 33.47
CA GLY A 151 24.73 36.51 34.88
C GLY A 151 24.42 35.17 35.55
N TYR A 152 24.54 34.03 34.85
CA TYR A 152 24.37 32.70 35.46
C TYR A 152 25.30 32.43 36.65
N ASP A 153 26.50 33.01 36.65
CA ASP A 153 27.49 32.90 37.74
C ASP A 153 27.07 33.62 39.05
N SER A 154 25.98 34.39 39.05
CA SER A 154 25.49 35.14 40.21
C SER A 154 24.44 34.41 41.04
N LEU A 155 23.93 33.25 40.59
CA LEU A 155 22.92 32.48 41.33
C LEU A 155 23.51 31.80 42.58
N PRO A 156 22.75 31.60 43.68
CA PRO A 156 23.21 30.84 44.85
C PRO A 156 23.55 29.38 44.51
N GLU A 157 24.61 28.83 45.11
CA GLU A 157 25.10 27.45 44.88
C GLU A 157 24.05 26.33 44.85
N PRO A 158 23.02 26.28 45.72
CA PRO A 158 22.06 25.17 45.69
C PRO A 158 21.15 25.14 44.45
N LEU A 159 21.16 26.19 43.61
CA LEU A 159 20.33 26.30 42.41
C LEU A 159 21.16 26.27 41.11
N ARG A 160 22.49 26.17 41.19
CA ARG A 160 23.35 26.13 40.00
C ARG A 160 23.33 24.74 39.38
N ILE A 161 22.48 24.53 38.37
CA ILE A 161 22.65 23.40 37.44
C ILE A 161 23.94 23.67 36.66
N THR A 162 24.91 22.76 36.73
CA THR A 162 26.15 22.97 35.97
C THR A 162 25.85 22.92 34.46
N LYS A 163 26.58 23.69 33.63
CA LYS A 163 26.48 23.59 32.17
C LYS A 163 26.58 22.14 31.69
N ALA A 164 27.45 21.36 32.33
CA ALA A 164 27.62 19.93 32.08
C ALA A 164 26.35 19.12 32.39
N GLU A 165 25.67 19.38 33.50
CA GLU A 165 24.42 18.70 33.84
C GLU A 165 23.29 19.05 32.86
N LEU A 166 23.17 20.32 32.46
CA LEU A 166 22.18 20.74 31.47
C LEU A 166 22.45 20.09 30.10
N GLN A 167 23.72 20.05 29.66
CA GLN A 167 24.13 19.34 28.45
C GLN A 167 23.84 17.84 28.53
N ALA A 168 24.09 17.21 29.68
CA ALA A 168 23.79 15.80 29.88
C ALA A 168 22.28 15.51 29.78
N ARG A 169 21.42 16.37 30.36
CA ARG A 169 19.95 16.25 30.25
C ARG A 169 19.47 16.36 28.81
N ARG A 170 20.00 17.32 28.03
CA ARG A 170 19.65 17.47 26.61
C ARG A 170 20.12 16.30 25.77
N ALA A 171 21.34 15.83 26.00
CA ALA A 171 21.88 14.65 25.32
C ALA A 171 21.00 13.41 25.60
N ASP A 172 20.53 13.23 26.83
CA ASP A 172 19.60 12.17 27.21
C ASP A 172 18.24 12.32 26.51
N GLU A 173 17.67 13.54 26.41
CA GLU A 173 16.41 13.77 25.69
C GLU A 173 16.53 13.52 24.18
N LEU A 174 17.64 13.94 23.57
CA LEU A 174 17.97 13.64 22.16
C LEU A 174 18.10 12.14 21.94
N ALA A 175 18.82 11.44 22.82
CA ALA A 175 19.00 9.98 22.74
C ALA A 175 17.66 9.24 22.85
N LYS A 176 16.79 9.67 23.78
CA LYS A 176 15.43 9.12 23.94
C LYS A 176 14.59 9.34 22.68
N THR A 177 14.58 10.56 22.15
CA THR A 177 13.80 10.90 20.95
C THR A 177 14.28 10.12 19.73
N LEU A 178 15.60 10.00 19.54
CA LEU A 178 16.19 9.17 18.48
C LEU A 178 15.82 7.69 18.61
N LYS A 179 15.82 7.17 19.85
CA LYS A 179 15.43 5.78 20.11
C LYS A 179 13.97 5.56 19.73
N SER A 180 13.05 6.42 20.20
CA SER A 180 11.64 6.33 19.84
C SER A 180 11.41 6.50 18.34
N LEU A 181 12.14 7.40 17.67
CA LEU A 181 12.05 7.56 16.22
C LEU A 181 12.41 6.27 15.48
N LYS A 182 13.50 5.59 15.89
CA LYS A 182 13.91 4.30 15.29
C LYS A 182 12.90 3.17 15.54
N GLU A 183 12.29 3.13 16.72
CA GLU A 183 11.24 2.15 17.05
C GLU A 183 10.00 2.37 16.16
N GLU A 184 9.61 3.62 15.93
CA GLU A 184 8.49 3.96 15.04
C GLU A 184 8.83 3.72 13.56
N GLN A 185 10.06 4.01 13.13
CA GLN A 185 10.54 3.64 11.79
C GLN A 185 10.45 2.13 11.56
N SER A 186 10.91 1.32 12.52
CA SER A 186 10.80 -0.14 12.45
C SER A 186 9.34 -0.61 12.42
N THR A 187 8.44 0.09 13.12
CA THR A 187 7.00 -0.19 13.08
C THR A 187 6.41 0.10 11.70
N LEU A 188 6.78 1.23 11.08
CA LEU A 188 6.36 1.58 9.72
C LEU A 188 6.89 0.57 8.69
N GLU A 189 8.16 0.20 8.79
CA GLU A 189 8.78 -0.86 7.97
C GLU A 189 8.05 -2.20 8.11
N ALA A 190 7.54 -2.53 9.30
CA ALA A 190 6.76 -3.75 9.53
C ALA A 190 5.33 -3.68 8.98
N ILE A 191 4.81 -2.49 8.65
CA ILE A 191 3.49 -2.30 8.03
C ILE A 191 3.57 -2.54 6.51
N LEU A 192 4.64 -2.09 5.85
CA LEU A 192 4.85 -2.28 4.41
C LEU A 192 4.69 -3.74 3.91
N PRO A 193 5.26 -4.78 4.54
CA PRO A 193 5.04 -6.16 4.13
C PRO A 193 3.60 -6.63 4.35
N LYS A 194 2.85 -6.02 5.28
CA LYS A 194 1.41 -6.32 5.46
C LYS A 194 0.59 -5.75 4.30
N ILE A 195 0.90 -4.53 3.86
CA ILE A 195 0.29 -3.91 2.67
C ILE A 195 0.57 -4.77 1.45
N ASN A 196 1.84 -5.15 1.22
CA ASN A 196 2.24 -6.03 0.12
C ASN A 196 1.55 -7.40 0.17
N LYS A 197 1.38 -7.98 1.37
CA LYS A 197 0.65 -9.24 1.53
C LYS A 197 -0.83 -9.09 1.17
N ALA A 198 -1.47 -7.97 1.51
CA ALA A 198 -2.84 -7.70 1.11
C ALA A 198 -2.95 -7.51 -0.41
N LEU A 199 -2.01 -6.80 -1.03
CA LEU A 199 -1.92 -6.65 -2.49
C LEU A 199 -1.75 -8.00 -3.20
N ALA A 200 -0.86 -8.88 -2.70
CA ALA A 200 -0.66 -10.21 -3.27
C ALA A 200 -1.95 -11.07 -3.24
N LYS A 201 -2.79 -10.88 -2.21
CA LYS A 201 -4.12 -11.52 -2.15
C LYS A 201 -5.04 -10.99 -3.26
N LEU A 202 -5.07 -9.67 -3.51
CA LEU A 202 -5.85 -9.08 -4.60
C LEU A 202 -5.40 -9.60 -5.97
N GLN A 203 -4.09 -9.69 -6.20
CA GLN A 203 -3.52 -10.26 -7.43
C GLN A 203 -3.93 -11.72 -7.63
N THR A 204 -3.85 -12.55 -6.58
CA THR A 204 -4.29 -13.96 -6.63
C THR A 204 -5.77 -14.08 -6.99
N LEU A 205 -6.62 -13.21 -6.43
CA LEU A 205 -8.06 -13.20 -6.72
C LEU A 205 -8.35 -12.72 -8.16
N ASN A 206 -7.58 -11.76 -8.68
CA ASN A 206 -7.65 -11.35 -10.07
C ASN A 206 -7.29 -12.50 -11.03
N GLU A 207 -6.18 -13.20 -10.80
CA GLU A 207 -5.78 -14.36 -11.59
C GLU A 207 -6.83 -15.48 -11.57
N ALA A 208 -7.46 -15.70 -10.41
CA ALA A 208 -8.55 -16.66 -10.28
C ALA A 208 -9.80 -16.24 -11.08
N ALA A 209 -10.11 -14.94 -11.13
CA ALA A 209 -11.21 -14.39 -11.92
C ALA A 209 -10.95 -14.51 -13.43
N GLU A 210 -9.73 -14.22 -13.88
CA GLU A 210 -9.29 -14.43 -15.27
C GLU A 210 -9.38 -15.92 -15.66
N THR A 211 -8.92 -16.80 -14.78
CA THR A 211 -9.04 -18.26 -14.98
C THR A 211 -10.50 -18.69 -15.11
N LEU A 212 -11.40 -18.15 -14.26
CA LEU A 212 -12.82 -18.42 -14.33
C LEU A 212 -13.44 -17.99 -15.66
N LEU A 213 -13.06 -16.82 -16.19
CA LEU A 213 -13.52 -16.32 -17.49
C LEU A 213 -13.07 -17.26 -18.62
N ILE A 214 -11.81 -17.70 -18.61
CA ILE A 214 -11.28 -18.65 -19.60
C ILE A 214 -12.04 -19.98 -19.54
N GLU A 215 -12.29 -20.50 -18.33
CA GLU A 215 -13.05 -21.74 -18.14
C GLU A 215 -14.50 -21.61 -18.62
N ALA A 216 -15.17 -20.49 -18.31
CA ALA A 216 -16.53 -20.20 -18.73
C ALA A 216 -16.62 -20.14 -20.26
N THR A 217 -15.70 -19.42 -20.89
CA THR A 217 -15.58 -19.28 -22.34
C THR A 217 -15.39 -20.66 -23.00
N ARG A 218 -14.48 -21.48 -22.48
CA ARG A 218 -14.22 -22.84 -22.99
C ARG A 218 -15.41 -23.78 -22.85
N THR A 219 -16.19 -23.67 -21.77
CA THR A 219 -17.22 -24.66 -21.41
C THR A 219 -18.60 -24.30 -21.95
N LYS A 220 -18.92 -23.00 -21.99
CA LYS A 220 -20.25 -22.49 -22.36
C LYS A 220 -20.23 -21.64 -23.64
N GLY A 221 -19.05 -21.28 -24.14
CA GLY A 221 -18.87 -20.47 -25.34
C GLY A 221 -18.76 -18.97 -25.06
N ASP A 222 -18.32 -18.22 -26.08
CA ASP A 222 -18.07 -16.78 -25.99
C ASP A 222 -19.35 -15.99 -25.66
N LEU A 223 -20.49 -16.37 -26.26
CA LEU A 223 -21.79 -15.74 -26.01
C LEU A 223 -22.13 -15.73 -24.51
N PHE A 224 -21.86 -16.83 -23.81
CA PHE A 224 -22.13 -16.93 -22.37
C PHE A 224 -21.21 -16.03 -21.54
N ALA A 225 -19.93 -15.94 -21.90
CA ALA A 225 -18.92 -15.23 -21.10
C ALA A 225 -18.89 -13.72 -21.35
N PHE A 226 -19.20 -13.30 -22.58
CA PHE A 226 -19.01 -11.93 -23.06
C PHE A 226 -20.30 -11.17 -23.36
N GLU A 227 -21.39 -11.86 -23.72
CA GLU A 227 -22.65 -11.19 -24.11
C GLU A 227 -23.76 -11.43 -23.10
N GLN A 228 -23.86 -12.65 -22.55
CA GLN A 228 -24.91 -13.00 -21.61
C GLN A 228 -24.66 -12.35 -20.25
N GLU A 229 -25.63 -11.57 -19.79
CA GLU A 229 -25.59 -10.92 -18.48
C GLU A 229 -25.66 -11.97 -17.36
N ALA A 230 -24.68 -11.92 -16.46
CA ALA A 230 -24.73 -12.57 -15.17
C ALA A 230 -25.57 -11.70 -14.23
N TRP A 231 -26.49 -12.33 -13.49
CA TRP A 231 -27.39 -11.65 -12.56
C TRP A 231 -28.15 -10.46 -13.18
N LEU A 232 -28.40 -10.49 -14.50
CA LEU A 232 -29.13 -9.46 -15.25
C LEU A 232 -28.50 -8.05 -15.16
N THR A 233 -27.20 -8.00 -14.86
CA THR A 233 -26.43 -6.76 -14.80
C THR A 233 -25.40 -6.76 -15.91
N TRP A 234 -24.33 -7.55 -15.79
CA TRP A 234 -23.23 -7.57 -16.75
C TRP A 234 -22.71 -8.96 -17.09
N PRO A 235 -22.08 -9.13 -18.26
CA PRO A 235 -21.36 -10.36 -18.56
C PRO A 235 -20.19 -10.60 -17.61
N ILE A 236 -19.81 -11.88 -17.43
CA ILE A 236 -18.68 -12.31 -16.58
C ILE A 236 -17.40 -11.52 -16.93
N SER A 237 -17.14 -11.35 -18.23
CA SER A 237 -15.99 -10.58 -18.72
C SER A 237 -15.89 -9.18 -18.13
N ARG A 238 -17.03 -8.47 -17.99
CA ARG A 238 -17.07 -7.11 -17.45
C ARG A 238 -16.69 -7.09 -15.96
N PHE A 239 -17.18 -8.04 -15.17
CA PHE A 239 -16.80 -8.17 -13.77
C PHE A 239 -15.30 -8.42 -13.62
N VAL A 240 -14.73 -9.32 -14.43
CA VAL A 240 -13.30 -9.62 -14.42
C VAL A 240 -12.47 -8.38 -14.80
N SER A 241 -12.89 -7.63 -15.82
CA SER A 241 -12.23 -6.37 -16.19
C SER A 241 -12.20 -5.36 -15.04
N ILE A 242 -13.29 -5.26 -14.26
CA ILE A 242 -13.36 -4.33 -13.13
C ILE A 242 -12.48 -4.80 -11.97
N ILE A 243 -12.48 -6.11 -11.64
CA ILE A 243 -11.54 -6.69 -10.67
C ILE A 243 -10.09 -6.34 -11.04
N GLN A 244 -9.75 -6.49 -12.32
CA GLN A 244 -8.43 -6.17 -12.84
C GLN A 244 -8.11 -4.67 -12.69
N GLU A 245 -9.03 -3.79 -13.08
CA GLU A 245 -8.86 -2.34 -12.96
C GLU A 245 -8.57 -1.91 -11.53
N TYR A 246 -9.37 -2.37 -10.55
CA TYR A 246 -9.11 -2.10 -9.14
C TYR A 246 -7.77 -2.67 -8.70
N THR A 247 -7.44 -3.91 -9.06
CA THR A 247 -6.18 -4.53 -8.66
C THR A 247 -4.96 -3.72 -9.14
N VAL A 248 -5.01 -3.17 -10.36
CA VAL A 248 -3.96 -2.28 -10.89
C VAL A 248 -3.84 -1.00 -10.07
N ARG A 249 -4.95 -0.35 -9.71
CA ARG A 249 -4.95 0.87 -8.88
C ARG A 249 -4.30 0.64 -7.52
N TYR A 250 -4.67 -0.44 -6.84
CA TYR A 250 -4.07 -0.82 -5.54
C TYR A 250 -2.58 -1.15 -5.66
N SER A 251 -2.15 -1.72 -6.79
CA SER A 251 -0.72 -1.94 -7.07
C SER A 251 0.04 -0.62 -7.17
N ILE A 252 -0.44 0.30 -8.03
CA ILE A 252 0.19 1.61 -8.22
C ILE A 252 0.24 2.39 -6.90
N GLN A 253 -0.86 2.39 -6.15
CA GLN A 253 -0.90 3.06 -4.85
C GLN A 253 0.10 2.44 -3.87
N THR A 254 0.24 1.12 -3.83
CA THR A 254 1.22 0.45 -2.95
C THR A 254 2.66 0.85 -3.27
N ASP A 255 3.02 0.91 -4.56
CA ASP A 255 4.34 1.35 -5.01
C ASP A 255 4.61 2.82 -4.68
N HIS A 256 3.59 3.68 -4.83
CA HIS A 256 3.68 5.08 -4.43
C HIS A 256 3.88 5.23 -2.92
N LEU A 257 3.13 4.48 -2.10
CA LEU A 257 3.29 4.46 -0.64
C LEU A 257 4.71 4.04 -0.24
N GLN A 258 5.29 3.03 -0.89
CA GLN A 258 6.67 2.62 -0.66
C GLN A 258 7.65 3.78 -0.96
N THR A 259 7.47 4.44 -2.10
CA THR A 259 8.31 5.56 -2.52
C THR A 259 8.28 6.72 -1.51
N ILE A 260 7.10 7.09 -1.01
CA ILE A 260 7.01 8.19 -0.03
C ILE A 260 7.57 7.80 1.34
N VAL A 261 7.52 6.52 1.75
CA VAL A 261 8.23 6.05 2.96
C VAL A 261 9.74 6.19 2.78
N ASP A 262 10.27 5.79 1.63
CA ASP A 262 11.71 5.91 1.34
C ASP A 262 12.15 7.39 1.39
N ILE A 263 11.37 8.30 0.80
CA ILE A 263 11.61 9.75 0.88
C ILE A 263 11.53 10.25 2.33
N LEU A 264 10.56 9.77 3.12
CA LEU A 264 10.42 10.15 4.53
C LEU A 264 11.67 9.76 5.34
N PHE A 265 12.21 8.56 5.09
CA PHE A 265 13.40 8.08 5.79
C PHE A 265 14.67 8.80 5.34
N ASP A 266 14.86 8.96 4.03
CA ASP A 266 16.07 9.55 3.46
C ASP A 266 16.16 11.07 3.68
N GLN A 267 15.02 11.77 3.63
CA GLN A 267 14.99 13.23 3.63
C GLN A 267 14.27 13.81 4.85
N GLY A 268 13.18 13.17 5.30
CA GLY A 268 12.36 13.67 6.40
C GLY A 268 12.94 13.43 7.79
N CYS A 269 13.72 12.36 7.97
CA CYS A 269 14.23 11.90 9.28
C CYS A 269 15.72 12.20 9.54
N VAL A 270 16.48 12.59 8.51
CA VAL A 270 17.93 12.79 8.65
C VAL A 270 18.23 14.12 9.35
N THR A 271 18.78 14.04 10.56
CA THR A 271 19.31 15.19 11.28
C THR A 271 20.82 15.29 11.09
N GLY A 272 21.32 16.50 10.84
CA GLY A 272 22.77 16.79 10.83
C GLY A 272 23.53 16.42 9.55
N ARG A 273 22.90 15.80 8.54
CA ARG A 273 23.48 15.80 7.19
C ARG A 273 23.26 17.20 6.64
N SER A 274 24.26 18.07 6.81
CA SER A 274 24.40 19.27 5.98
C SER A 274 24.28 18.75 4.56
N ALA A 275 23.14 18.98 3.91
CA ALA A 275 23.00 18.72 2.50
C ALA A 275 24.15 19.51 1.89
N SER A 276 25.21 18.82 1.52
CA SER A 276 26.21 19.38 0.65
C SER A 276 25.44 19.57 -0.64
N ILE A 277 24.80 20.73 -0.77
CA ILE A 277 24.21 21.25 -1.99
C ILE A 277 25.40 21.34 -2.94
N GLN A 278 25.73 20.22 -3.57
CA GLN A 278 26.92 20.09 -4.38
C GLN A 278 26.66 20.50 -5.82
N ASP A 279 25.42 20.81 -6.22
CA ASP A 279 25.09 20.84 -7.66
C ASP A 279 24.27 22.03 -8.18
N ASP A 280 23.81 23.00 -7.37
CA ASP A 280 22.99 24.11 -7.91
C ASP A 280 23.74 25.39 -8.32
N ASP A 281 25.04 25.50 -8.01
CA ASP A 281 25.86 26.63 -8.50
C ASP A 281 26.10 26.58 -10.02
N GLN A 282 25.77 25.49 -10.72
CA GLN A 282 25.87 25.43 -12.18
C GLN A 282 24.62 25.94 -12.92
N GLN A 283 23.50 26.22 -12.24
CA GLN A 283 22.32 26.80 -12.91
C GLN A 283 22.21 28.32 -12.78
N LYS A 284 22.96 28.95 -11.87
CA LYS A 284 22.88 30.40 -11.65
C LYS A 284 23.65 31.22 -12.70
N GLU A 285 24.69 30.67 -13.33
CA GLU A 285 25.44 31.39 -14.40
C GLU A 285 24.73 31.43 -15.76
N LYS A 286 23.59 30.75 -15.95
CA LYS A 286 22.90 30.70 -17.26
C LYS A 286 21.65 31.58 -17.38
N LYS A 287 21.31 32.36 -16.34
CA LYS A 287 20.11 33.21 -16.32
C LYS A 287 20.37 34.73 -16.36
N GLU A 288 21.60 35.19 -16.59
CA GLU A 288 21.88 36.63 -16.82
C GLU A 288 21.46 37.17 -18.21
N GLY A 289 20.61 36.45 -18.96
CA GLY A 289 20.36 36.73 -20.37
C GLY A 289 18.96 37.20 -20.77
N VAL A 290 17.98 37.33 -19.87
CA VAL A 290 16.60 37.70 -20.26
C VAL A 290 16.09 38.84 -19.39
N ARG A 291 16.11 40.02 -20.00
CA ARG A 291 15.68 41.32 -19.47
C ARG A 291 14.23 41.56 -19.91
N GLY A 292 13.36 41.85 -18.95
CA GLY A 292 11.96 42.24 -19.15
C GLY A 292 11.06 41.47 -18.19
N ASP A 293 10.06 42.05 -17.54
CA ASP A 293 9.55 43.41 -17.46
C ASP A 293 8.65 43.38 -16.21
N ASP A 294 8.91 44.27 -15.26
CA ASP A 294 8.07 44.79 -14.18
C ASP A 294 6.87 43.97 -13.67
N ASN A 295 7.04 43.31 -12.52
CA ASN A 295 5.97 43.17 -11.52
C ASN A 295 6.58 42.94 -10.12
N GLU A 296 6.98 44.04 -9.48
CA GLU A 296 7.36 44.11 -8.06
C GLU A 296 6.08 43.99 -7.21
N GLU A 297 5.83 42.82 -6.63
CA GLU A 297 4.97 42.70 -5.45
C GLU A 297 5.89 42.51 -4.24
N ASP A 298 5.92 43.56 -3.41
CA ASP A 298 6.66 43.70 -2.16
C ASP A 298 6.29 42.59 -1.15
N GLU A 299 7.06 41.50 -1.11
CA GLU A 299 7.13 40.64 0.07
C GLU A 299 8.11 41.28 1.06
N GLU A 300 7.59 42.09 1.97
CA GLU A 300 8.29 42.63 3.13
C GLU A 300 8.80 41.48 4.03
N GLU A 301 10.02 41.02 3.77
CA GLU A 301 10.75 40.14 4.69
C GLU A 301 11.11 40.95 5.95
N GLU A 302 10.27 40.88 6.99
CA GLU A 302 10.63 41.31 8.34
C GLU A 302 11.81 40.44 8.85
N GLU A 303 13.03 40.88 8.51
CA GLU A 303 14.29 40.42 9.07
C GLU A 303 14.39 40.86 10.53
N ASN A 304 13.73 40.14 11.44
CA ASN A 304 14.06 40.23 12.85
C ASN A 304 15.39 39.52 13.10
N GLU A 305 16.43 40.34 13.30
CA GLU A 305 17.79 40.01 13.74
C GLU A 305 17.84 39.22 15.08
N ASP A 306 18.99 38.60 15.32
CA ASP A 306 19.48 38.01 16.59
C ASP A 306 19.41 36.49 16.83
N THR A 307 19.25 35.65 15.80
CA THR A 307 19.62 34.22 15.95
C THR A 307 20.81 33.86 15.07
N GLN A 308 21.98 33.58 15.69
CA GLN A 308 23.22 33.13 15.02
C GLN A 308 23.12 31.74 14.35
N GLU A 309 21.93 31.29 13.95
CA GLU A 309 21.76 30.05 13.21
C GLU A 309 22.20 30.27 11.75
N SER A 310 23.07 29.40 11.22
CA SER A 310 23.48 29.47 9.82
C SER A 310 22.23 29.40 8.92
N PRO A 311 22.08 30.31 7.93
CA PRO A 311 20.89 30.36 7.07
C PRO A 311 20.64 29.03 6.34
N ALA A 312 21.69 28.24 6.07
CA ALA A 312 21.58 26.91 5.47
C ALA A 312 20.89 25.89 6.39
N SER A 313 21.15 25.93 7.70
CA SER A 313 20.50 25.04 8.68
C SER A 313 19.00 25.30 8.78
N LYS A 314 18.63 26.59 8.88
CA LYS A 314 17.21 27.03 8.94
C LYS A 314 16.45 26.61 7.69
N LYS A 315 17.05 26.80 6.50
CA LYS A 315 16.47 26.36 5.21
C LYS A 315 16.29 24.85 5.15
N ALA A 316 17.30 24.07 5.56
CA ALA A 316 17.21 22.61 5.57
C ALA A 316 16.12 22.09 6.52
N ARG A 317 15.98 22.68 7.73
CA ARG A 317 14.91 22.32 8.67
C ARG A 317 13.52 22.62 8.11
N LYS A 318 13.35 23.81 7.50
CA LYS A 318 12.09 24.18 6.83
C LYS A 318 11.74 23.20 5.71
N LEU A 319 12.71 22.84 4.87
CA LEU A 319 12.51 21.86 3.80
C LEU A 319 12.09 20.49 4.34
N ARG A 320 12.75 19.97 5.38
CA ARG A 320 12.35 18.69 6.00
C ARG A 320 10.93 18.75 6.58
N ALA A 321 10.55 19.86 7.20
CA ALA A 321 9.20 20.05 7.71
C ALA A 321 8.15 20.01 6.58
N LEU A 322 8.42 20.69 5.46
CA LEU A 322 7.56 20.66 4.27
C LEU A 322 7.46 19.25 3.67
N ILE A 323 8.57 18.51 3.58
CA ILE A 323 8.57 17.12 3.10
C ILE A 323 7.68 16.25 3.99
N ARG A 324 7.82 16.33 5.31
CA ARG A 324 7.00 15.55 6.25
C ARG A 324 5.52 15.89 6.12
N GLN A 325 5.19 17.17 6.02
CA GLN A 325 3.81 17.62 5.82
C GLN A 325 3.23 17.07 4.52
N ARG A 326 3.95 17.25 3.41
CA ARG A 326 3.55 16.74 2.10
C ARG A 326 3.32 15.24 2.12
N ILE A 327 4.21 14.47 2.74
CA ILE A 327 4.07 13.01 2.84
C ILE A 327 2.83 12.62 3.64
N MET A 328 2.52 13.32 4.74
CA MET A 328 1.29 13.06 5.50
C MET A 328 0.03 13.37 4.67
N GLU A 329 0.05 14.48 3.92
CA GLU A 329 -1.04 14.87 3.02
C GLU A 329 -1.22 13.85 1.87
N GLU A 330 -0.14 13.47 1.20
CA GLU A 330 -0.16 12.47 0.12
C GLU A 330 -0.60 11.08 0.62
N TRP A 331 -0.14 10.67 1.81
CA TRP A 331 -0.56 9.42 2.45
C TRP A 331 -2.06 9.41 2.72
N GLN A 332 -2.62 10.54 3.18
CA GLN A 332 -4.04 10.66 3.48
C GLN A 332 -4.90 10.78 2.21
N ALA A 333 -4.38 11.42 1.16
CA ALA A 333 -5.11 11.63 -0.08
C ALA A 333 -5.34 10.33 -0.87
N LEU A 334 -4.37 9.41 -0.85
CA LEU A 334 -4.39 8.16 -1.64
C LEU A 334 -4.75 8.42 -3.12
N PRO A 335 -3.94 9.22 -3.85
CA PRO A 335 -4.31 9.82 -5.12
C PRO A 335 -4.63 8.80 -6.23
N HIS A 336 -4.06 7.60 -6.18
CA HIS A 336 -4.30 6.57 -7.21
C HIS A 336 -5.56 5.73 -6.97
N LEU A 337 -6.18 5.86 -5.78
CA LEU A 337 -7.47 5.23 -5.48
C LEU A 337 -8.65 6.17 -5.75
N ARG A 338 -8.44 7.48 -5.54
CA ARG A 338 -9.44 8.53 -5.79
C ARG A 338 -9.32 9.04 -7.22
N ASP A 339 -9.88 8.27 -8.13
CA ASP A 339 -9.94 8.68 -9.53
C ASP A 339 -11.10 9.67 -9.70
N GLU A 340 -10.81 10.98 -9.71
CA GLU A 340 -11.82 12.05 -9.92
C GLU A 340 -12.63 11.86 -11.21
N HIS A 341 -12.05 11.11 -12.16
CA HIS A 341 -12.62 10.88 -13.49
C HIS A 341 -13.43 9.59 -13.58
N ASN A 342 -13.47 8.77 -12.52
CA ASN A 342 -14.34 7.62 -12.43
C ASN A 342 -15.46 7.92 -11.42
N PRO A 343 -16.60 8.47 -11.88
CA PRO A 343 -17.51 9.24 -11.05
C PRO A 343 -18.22 8.45 -9.95
N ASP A 344 -18.03 7.13 -9.82
CA ASP A 344 -18.66 6.45 -8.71
C ASP A 344 -18.01 5.10 -8.35
N PRO A 345 -16.97 5.02 -7.51
CA PRO A 345 -16.55 3.75 -6.93
C PRO A 345 -17.66 3.07 -6.10
N MET A 346 -18.69 3.81 -5.66
CA MET A 346 -19.83 3.18 -5.00
C MET A 346 -20.64 2.33 -5.98
N TRP A 347 -20.65 2.61 -7.29
CA TRP A 347 -21.51 1.86 -8.20
C TRP A 347 -21.17 0.37 -8.24
N PHE A 348 -19.89 0.02 -8.18
CA PHE A 348 -19.42 -1.35 -8.23
C PHE A 348 -19.67 -2.02 -6.89
N GLU A 349 -19.44 -1.29 -5.79
CA GLU A 349 -19.79 -1.75 -4.45
C GLU A 349 -21.29 -1.92 -4.28
N ASP A 350 -22.12 -1.10 -4.91
CA ASP A 350 -23.57 -1.15 -4.88
C ASP A 350 -24.06 -2.31 -5.73
N VAL A 351 -23.48 -2.54 -6.90
CA VAL A 351 -23.74 -3.74 -7.73
C VAL A 351 -23.33 -5.00 -6.97
N CYS A 352 -22.14 -5.02 -6.35
CA CYS A 352 -21.72 -6.14 -5.52
C CYS A 352 -22.62 -6.28 -4.28
N SER A 353 -23.04 -5.22 -3.62
CA SER A 353 -23.88 -5.30 -2.41
C SER A 353 -25.31 -5.73 -2.74
N ALA A 354 -25.88 -5.22 -3.84
CA ALA A 354 -27.21 -5.60 -4.30
C ALA A 354 -27.24 -7.07 -4.76
N GLU A 355 -26.23 -7.52 -5.49
CA GLU A 355 -26.23 -8.86 -6.09
C GLU A 355 -25.60 -9.94 -5.19
N VAL A 356 -24.66 -9.58 -4.32
CA VAL A 356 -24.01 -10.50 -3.37
C VAL A 356 -24.65 -10.43 -2.00
N GLY A 357 -24.87 -9.23 -1.44
CA GLY A 357 -25.36 -9.02 -0.07
C GLY A 357 -26.79 -9.55 0.16
N ARG A 358 -27.62 -9.61 -0.89
CA ARG A 358 -28.96 -10.24 -0.80
C ARG A 358 -28.95 -11.73 -0.48
N TRP A 359 -27.81 -12.41 -0.60
CA TRP A 359 -27.69 -13.85 -0.35
C TRP A 359 -27.17 -14.19 1.05
N ASP A 360 -26.64 -13.23 1.81
CA ASP A 360 -26.22 -13.44 3.21
C ASP A 360 -27.39 -13.35 4.20
N GLU A 361 -28.53 -12.78 3.79
CA GLU A 361 -29.72 -12.61 4.65
C GLU A 361 -30.67 -13.84 4.68
N ARG A 362 -30.28 -14.99 4.12
CA ARG A 362 -31.07 -16.24 4.15
C ARG A 362 -30.21 -17.45 4.44
#